data_AF-A0A4Y2TES5-F1
#
_entry.id   AF-A0A4Y2TES5-F1
#
_cell.length_a   1.000
_cell.length_b   1.000
_cell.length_c   1.000
_cell.angle_alpha   90.00
_cell.angle_beta   90.00
_cell.angle_gamma   90.00
#
_symmetry.space_group_name_H-M   'P 1'
#
loop_
_entity.id
_entity.type
_entity.pdbx_description
1 polymer ?
#
loop_
_entity_poly.entity_id
_entity_poly.type
_entity_poly.pdbx_seq_one_letter_code
_entity_poly.pdbx_strand_id
1 'polypeptide(L)'
;MVRKIQTLLLSHKHIHLRWLKAHVGYLGYECADQLAKEPITEGDPFFLPKPLSYLKYEIRPATLSIWQDNWDNGETGRSTHDIVPTVSNKPVG
;
A
#
# COMPACT_ATOMS: atom_id res chain seq x y z
N MET A 1 0.74 -10.15 19.50
CA MET A 1 1.00 -8.73 19.83
C MET A 1 -0.26 -8.02 20.31
N VAL A 2 -1.34 -8.01 19.50
CA VAL A 2 -2.62 -7.35 19.82
C VAL A 2 -3.20 -7.73 21.20
N ARG A 3 -3.27 -9.03 21.53
CA ARG A 3 -3.78 -9.48 22.83
C ARG A 3 -3.01 -8.93 24.03
N LYS A 4 -1.68 -8.74 23.91
CA LYS A 4 -0.84 -8.19 24.99
C LYS A 4 -1.13 -6.70 25.22
N ILE A 5 -1.28 -5.92 24.14
CA ILE A 5 -1.63 -4.50 24.20
C ILE A 5 -3.02 -4.34 24.83
N GLN A 6 -3.98 -5.19 24.42
CA GLN A 6 -5.32 -5.17 24.97
C GLN A 6 -5.33 -5.44 26.48
N THR A 7 -4.61 -6.46 26.95
CA THR A 7 -4.48 -6.74 28.39
C THR A 7 -3.87 -5.57 29.15
N LEU A 8 -2.83 -4.94 28.61
CA LEU A 8 -2.18 -3.78 29.24
C LEU A 8 -3.09 -2.55 29.35
N LEU A 9 -3.88 -2.27 28.30
CA LEU A 9 -4.85 -1.18 28.32
C LEU A 9 -5.99 -1.45 29.32
N LEU A 10 -6.42 -2.71 29.45
CA LEU A 10 -7.46 -3.10 30.40
C LEU A 10 -6.95 -3.10 31.85
N SER A 11 -5.67 -3.40 32.09
CA SER A 11 -5.09 -3.44 33.43
C SER A 11 -4.73 -2.05 33.99
N HIS A 12 -4.64 -1.02 33.15
CA HIS A 12 -4.26 0.34 33.57
C HIS A 12 -5.39 1.36 33.31
N LYS A 13 -6.07 1.78 34.38
CA LYS A 13 -7.26 2.65 34.31
C LYS A 13 -6.99 4.12 33.94
N HIS A 14 -5.74 4.55 33.90
CA HIS A 14 -5.35 5.96 33.69
C HIS A 14 -4.58 6.20 32.40
N ILE A 15 -4.85 5.41 31.35
CA ILE A 15 -4.28 5.62 30.03
C ILE A 15 -5.30 6.36 29.17
N HIS A 16 -4.96 7.56 28.72
CA HIS A 16 -5.76 8.34 27.80
C HIS A 16 -5.17 8.27 26.39
N LEU A 17 -5.92 7.66 25.47
CA LEU A 17 -5.56 7.63 24.05
C LEU A 17 -6.12 8.87 23.35
N ARG A 18 -5.26 9.58 22.61
CA ARG A 18 -5.66 10.71 21.77
C ARG A 18 -5.11 10.50 20.37
N TRP A 19 -5.94 10.80 19.37
CA TRP A 19 -5.50 10.85 17.98
C TRP A 19 -5.07 12.28 17.65
N LEU A 20 -3.86 12.41 17.14
CA LEU A 20 -3.29 13.68 16.70
C LEU A 20 -2.86 13.54 15.23
N LYS A 21 -2.98 14.64 14.48
CA LYS A 21 -2.59 14.68 13.07
C LYS A 21 -1.06 14.66 12.97
N ALA A 22 -0.54 13.79 12.09
CA ALA A 22 0.88 13.71 11.77
C ALA A 22 1.38 14.97 11.04
N HIS A 23 2.68 15.28 11.17
CA HIS A 23 3.39 16.33 10.42
C HIS A 23 2.86 17.76 10.64
N VAL A 24 2.47 18.08 11.88
CA VAL A 24 1.99 19.42 12.28
C VAL A 24 3.00 20.12 13.21
N GLY A 25 4.26 19.68 13.26
CA GLY A 25 5.29 20.34 14.07
C GLY A 25 5.36 19.91 15.54
N TYR A 26 4.67 18.83 15.94
CA TYR A 26 4.76 18.33 17.32
C TYR A 26 6.07 17.57 17.53
N LEU A 27 7.01 18.21 18.24
CA LEU A 27 8.39 17.70 18.44
C LEU A 27 8.44 16.23 18.92
N GLY A 28 7.60 15.84 19.88
CA GLY A 28 7.58 14.47 20.40
C GLY A 28 7.10 13.43 19.37
N TYR A 29 6.18 13.83 18.47
CA TYR A 29 5.71 12.96 17.40
C TYR A 29 6.74 12.86 16.28
N GLU A 30 7.36 13.97 15.89
CA GLU A 30 8.41 13.98 14.88
C GLU A 30 9.62 13.17 15.32
N CYS A 31 10.00 13.25 16.60
CA CYS A 31 11.03 12.41 17.19
C CYS A 31 10.63 10.92 17.15
N ALA A 32 9.40 10.57 17.56
CA ALA A 32 8.92 9.19 17.49
C ALA A 32 8.84 8.65 16.05
N ASP A 33 8.44 9.48 15.08
CA ASP A 33 8.38 9.15 13.66
C ASP A 33 9.79 8.98 13.06
N GLN A 34 10.75 9.82 13.46
CA GLN A 34 12.17 9.66 13.12
C GLN A 34 12.71 8.33 13.67
N LEU A 35 12.51 8.05 14.95
CA LEU A 35 12.94 6.78 15.58
C LEU A 35 12.29 5.55 14.94
N ALA A 36 11.04 5.66 14.47
CA ALA A 36 10.38 4.57 13.74
C ALA A 36 10.92 4.37 12.32
N LYS A 37 11.53 5.41 11.73
CA LYS A 37 12.13 5.40 10.40
C LYS A 37 13.61 5.03 10.41
N GLU A 38 14.32 5.26 11.51
CA GLU A 38 15.74 4.90 11.69
C GLU A 38 16.06 3.46 11.27
N PRO A 39 15.27 2.43 11.65
CA PRO A 39 15.54 1.04 11.23
C PRO A 39 15.37 0.79 9.73
N ILE A 40 14.60 1.64 9.05
CA ILE A 40 14.38 1.56 7.59
C ILE A 40 15.59 2.16 6.85
N THR A 41 16.24 3.16 7.45
CA THR A 41 17.46 3.79 6.93
C THR A 41 18.75 3.08 7.31
N GLU A 42 18.76 2.32 8.41
CA GLU A 42 19.90 1.49 8.85
C GLU A 42 19.95 0.12 8.17
N GLY A 43 18.90 -0.26 7.45
CA GLY A 43 18.92 -1.43 6.59
C GLY A 43 19.86 -1.25 5.40
N ASP A 44 20.48 -2.34 4.96
CA ASP A 44 21.30 -2.34 3.74
C ASP A 44 20.45 -1.81 2.58
N PRO A 45 20.85 -0.72 1.89
CA PRO A 45 20.02 -0.13 0.85
C PRO A 45 19.69 -1.20 -0.17
N PHE A 46 18.39 -1.47 -0.37
CA PHE A 46 17.96 -2.43 -1.37
C PHE A 46 18.21 -1.85 -2.75
N PHE A 47 19.39 -2.14 -3.30
CA PHE A 47 19.75 -1.75 -4.64
C PHE A 47 18.98 -2.60 -5.63
N LEU A 48 17.99 -2.00 -6.27
CA LEU A 48 17.37 -2.60 -7.44
C LEU A 48 18.41 -2.63 -8.57
N PRO A 49 18.78 -3.81 -9.10
CA PRO A 49 19.77 -3.91 -10.18
C PRO A 49 19.29 -3.28 -11.49
N LYS A 50 17.99 -3.00 -11.59
CA LYS A 50 17.36 -2.30 -12.72
C LYS A 50 16.44 -1.20 -12.19
N PRO A 51 16.27 -0.08 -12.93
CA PRO A 51 15.34 0.97 -12.55
C PRO A 51 13.92 0.43 -12.33
N LEU A 52 13.18 1.03 -11.39
CA LEU A 52 11.79 0.66 -11.14
C LEU A 52 10.91 0.76 -12.40
N SER A 53 11.20 1.71 -13.29
CA SER A 53 10.52 1.85 -14.58
C SER A 53 10.67 0.62 -15.47
N TYR A 54 11.86 0.01 -15.49
CA TYR A 54 12.14 -1.21 -16.23
C TYR A 54 11.35 -2.39 -15.66
N LEU A 55 11.35 -2.56 -14.33
CA LEU A 55 10.58 -3.64 -13.70
C LEU A 55 9.08 -3.49 -13.95
N LYS A 56 8.56 -2.26 -13.88
CA LYS A 56 7.17 -1.97 -14.25
C LYS A 56 6.87 -2.29 -15.71
N TYR A 57 7.81 -2.02 -16.61
CA TYR A 57 7.68 -2.37 -18.03
C TYR A 57 7.60 -3.89 -18.25
N GLU A 58 8.47 -4.67 -17.60
CA GLU A 58 8.49 -6.14 -17.70
C GLU A 58 7.25 -6.80 -17.10
N ILE A 59 6.74 -6.29 -15.98
CA ILE A 59 5.58 -6.88 -15.27
C ILE A 59 4.25 -6.52 -15.95
N ARG A 60 4.21 -5.39 -16.68
CA ARG A 60 2.98 -4.85 -17.26
C ARG A 60 2.28 -5.81 -18.24
N PRO A 61 2.96 -6.48 -19.20
CA PRO A 61 2.31 -7.44 -20.09
C PRO A 61 1.62 -8.59 -19.36
N ALA A 62 2.31 -9.21 -18.38
CA ALA A 62 1.75 -10.31 -17.59
C ALA A 62 0.55 -9.86 -16.76
N THR A 63 0.64 -8.67 -16.15
CA THR A 63 -0.45 -8.09 -15.38
C THR A 63 -1.65 -7.80 -16.28
N LEU A 64 -1.44 -7.20 -17.46
CA LEU A 64 -2.52 -6.96 -18.42
C LEU A 64 -3.17 -8.26 -18.89
N SER A 65 -2.41 -9.33 -19.11
CA SER A 65 -2.95 -10.65 -19.47
C SER A 65 -3.88 -11.18 -18.38
N ILE A 66 -3.44 -11.17 -17.12
CA ILE A 66 -4.27 -11.63 -15.98
C ILE A 66 -5.54 -10.80 -15.85
N TRP A 67 -5.44 -9.48 -16.03
CA TRP A 67 -6.60 -8.61 -15.98
C TRP A 67 -7.56 -8.86 -17.15
N GLN A 68 -7.04 -9.09 -18.34
CA GLN A 68 -7.83 -9.44 -19.51
C GLN A 68 -8.56 -10.77 -19.30
N ASP A 69 -7.86 -11.80 -18.80
CA ASP A 69 -8.47 -13.10 -18.51
C ASP A 69 -9.61 -12.97 -17.49
N ASN A 70 -9.41 -12.17 -16.44
CA ASN A 70 -10.46 -11.89 -15.46
C ASN A 70 -11.62 -11.09 -16.05
N TRP A 71 -11.32 -10.18 -16.99
CA TRP A 71 -12.33 -9.37 -17.67
C TRP A 71 -13.19 -10.22 -18.61
N ASP A 72 -12.57 -11.14 -19.34
CA ASP A 72 -13.25 -12.01 -20.30
C ASP A 72 -14.10 -13.07 -19.61
N ASN A 73 -13.61 -13.64 -18.50
CA ASN A 73 -14.27 -14.74 -17.79
C ASN A 73 -15.16 -14.29 -16.61
N GLY A 74 -15.15 -13.00 -16.27
CA GLY A 74 -15.95 -12.46 -15.19
C GLY A 74 -17.45 -12.48 -15.49
N GLU A 75 -18.26 -12.90 -14.50
CA GLU A 75 -19.73 -12.92 -14.61
C GLU A 75 -20.36 -11.54 -14.37
N THR A 76 -19.72 -10.69 -13.56
CA THR A 76 -20.19 -9.34 -13.26
C THR A 76 -19.72 -8.32 -14.30
N GLY A 77 -20.57 -7.35 -14.65
CA GLY A 77 -20.19 -6.22 -15.50
C GLY A 77 -20.18 -6.52 -17.00
N ARG A 78 -20.90 -7.55 -17.46
CA ARG A 78 -20.94 -7.96 -18.88
C ARG A 78 -21.36 -6.85 -19.84
N SER A 79 -22.33 -6.02 -19.46
CA SER A 79 -22.73 -4.87 -20.29
C SER A 79 -21.61 -3.85 -20.51
N THR A 80 -20.71 -3.69 -19.52
CA THR A 80 -19.52 -2.85 -19.66
C THR A 80 -18.45 -3.54 -20.50
N HIS A 81 -18.29 -4.86 -20.36
CA HIS A 81 -17.39 -5.66 -21.21
C HIS A 81 -17.80 -5.57 -22.68
N ASP A 82 -19.09 -5.61 -22.99
CA ASP A 82 -19.59 -5.50 -24.37
C ASP A 82 -19.22 -4.16 -25.02
N ILE A 83 -19.10 -3.09 -24.23
CA ILE A 83 -18.70 -1.75 -24.70
C ILE A 83 -17.17 -1.61 -24.76
N VAL A 84 -16.46 -2.13 -23.76
CA VAL A 84 -15.01 -2.07 -23.64
C VAL A 84 -14.47 -3.46 -23.34
N PRO A 85 -14.23 -4.30 -24.38
CA PRO A 85 -13.85 -5.70 -24.18
C PRO A 85 -12.37 -5.86 -23.83
N THR A 86 -11.55 -4.83 -23.99
CA THR A 86 -10.09 -4.92 -23.82
C THR A 86 -9.60 -4.06 -22.68
N VAL A 87 -8.82 -4.67 -21.78
CA VAL A 87 -8.12 -3.98 -20.70
C VAL A 87 -6.92 -3.23 -21.27
N SER A 88 -6.86 -1.93 -21.00
CA SER A 88 -5.76 -1.07 -21.45
C SER A 88 -5.43 -0.01 -20.40
N ASN A 89 -4.14 0.31 -20.31
CA ASN A 89 -3.65 1.44 -19.50
C ASN A 89 -3.66 2.77 -20.28
N LYS A 90 -4.16 2.78 -21.52
CA LYS A 90 -4.33 4.00 -22.31
C LYS A 90 -5.75 4.53 -22.10
N PRO A 91 -5.95 5.86 -22.01
CA PRO A 91 -7.29 6.42 -21.95
C PRO A 91 -8.08 6.03 -23.21
N VAL A 92 -9.35 5.71 -23.01
CA VAL A 92 -10.32 5.57 -24.11
C VAL A 92 -10.63 6.99 -24.59
N GLY A 93 -10.33 7.25 -25.86
CA GLY A 93 -10.62 8.53 -26.52
C GLY A 93 -12.05 8.60 -27.02
#